data_AF-A0A2D5Z511-F1
#
_entry.id   AF-A0A2D5Z511-F1
#
_cell.length_a   1.000
_cell.length_b   1.000
_cell.length_c   1.000
_cell.angle_alpha   90.00
_cell.angle_beta   90.00
_cell.angle_gamma   90.00
#
_symmetry.space_group_name_H-M   'P 1'
#
loop_
_entity.id
_entity.type
_entity.pdbx_description
1 polymer ?
#
loop_
_entity_poly.entity_id
_entity_poly.type
_entity_poly.pdbx_seq_one_letter_code
_entity_poly.pdbx_strand_id
1 'polypeptide(L)'
;MIALGVSIGVHPWFANVAARPRWASMVIGVLQVELGIDGARSLKDKRRVVSSLKDRLHRHHQVSVAEVGSQDDCQVAIIGIVLASSDVSHCQSVLDRILVRIRDLRGCALNDQTTEILTGR
;
A
#
# COMPACT_ATOMS: atom_id res chain seq x y z
N MET A 1 40.00 -57.31 -11.36
CA MET A 1 40.23 -55.91 -10.94
C MET A 1 39.80 -55.00 -12.10
N ILE A 2 38.49 -54.78 -12.25
CA ILE A 2 37.93 -53.89 -13.27
C ILE A 2 37.03 -52.92 -12.48
N ALA A 3 37.49 -51.68 -12.35
CA ALA A 3 36.76 -50.64 -11.65
C ALA A 3 35.60 -50.15 -12.53
N LEU A 4 34.39 -50.26 -12.01
CA LEU A 4 33.17 -49.67 -12.56
C LEU A 4 33.26 -48.14 -12.41
N GLY A 5 33.32 -47.43 -13.54
CA GLY A 5 33.21 -45.97 -13.57
C GLY A 5 31.77 -45.54 -13.31
N VAL A 6 31.51 -45.02 -12.10
CA VAL A 6 30.24 -44.34 -11.80
C VAL A 6 30.32 -42.93 -12.39
N SER A 7 29.65 -42.74 -13.52
CA SER A 7 29.43 -41.41 -14.09
C SER A 7 28.31 -40.72 -13.30
N ILE A 8 28.67 -39.95 -12.27
CA ILE A 8 27.72 -39.04 -11.61
C ILE A 8 27.62 -37.81 -12.52
N GLY A 9 26.71 -37.89 -13.49
CA GLY A 9 26.31 -36.74 -14.30
C GLY A 9 25.68 -35.69 -13.41
N VAL A 10 26.45 -34.65 -13.08
CA VAL A 10 25.92 -33.42 -12.49
C VAL A 10 24.86 -32.84 -13.43
N HIS A 11 23.59 -32.87 -13.00
CA HIS A 11 22.49 -32.32 -13.81
C HIS A 11 22.71 -30.81 -14.06
N PRO A 12 22.42 -30.26 -15.24
CA PRO A 12 22.88 -28.93 -15.68
C PRO A 12 22.12 -27.73 -15.07
N TRP A 13 21.39 -27.90 -13.97
CA TRP A 13 20.47 -26.86 -13.45
C TRP A 13 21.18 -25.66 -12.80
N PHE A 14 22.52 -25.64 -12.74
CA PHE A 14 23.31 -24.52 -12.21
C PHE A 14 23.84 -23.55 -13.28
N ALA A 15 23.47 -23.69 -14.55
CA ALA A 15 24.10 -22.95 -15.63
C ALA A 15 23.67 -21.47 -15.80
N ASN A 16 22.83 -20.88 -14.93
CA ASN A 16 22.53 -19.45 -15.06
C ASN A 16 22.06 -18.76 -13.76
N VAL A 17 22.95 -18.64 -12.78
CA VAL A 17 22.77 -17.75 -11.59
C VAL A 17 23.26 -16.30 -11.89
N ALA A 18 23.52 -15.96 -13.15
CA ALA A 18 24.20 -14.72 -13.54
C ALA A 18 23.28 -13.56 -13.96
N ALA A 19 21.96 -13.71 -13.89
CA ALA A 19 21.00 -12.65 -14.24
C ALA A 19 20.03 -12.32 -13.09
N ARG A 20 20.53 -12.24 -11.85
CA ARG A 20 19.73 -11.65 -10.77
C ARG A 20 19.53 -10.17 -11.09
N PRO A 21 18.28 -9.66 -11.22
CA PRO A 21 18.08 -8.24 -11.46
C PRO A 21 18.76 -7.46 -10.35
N ARG A 22 19.60 -6.50 -10.76
CA ARG A 22 20.09 -5.44 -9.88
C ARG A 22 18.89 -4.58 -9.50
N TRP A 23 18.06 -5.06 -8.58
CA TRP A 23 16.75 -4.53 -8.15
C TRP A 23 15.75 -4.22 -9.29
N ALA A 24 14.49 -4.63 -9.13
CA ALA A 24 13.43 -4.20 -10.05
C ALA A 24 13.07 -2.73 -9.75
N SER A 25 12.75 -1.93 -10.77
CA SER A 25 12.25 -0.56 -10.56
C SER A 25 10.99 -0.61 -9.69
N MET A 26 11.11 -0.05 -8.49
CA MET A 26 10.04 0.00 -7.51
C MET A 26 9.52 1.43 -7.40
N VAL A 27 8.21 1.57 -7.35
CA VAL A 27 7.53 2.83 -7.10
C VAL A 27 6.73 2.68 -5.81
N ILE A 28 6.87 3.63 -4.90
CA ILE A 28 6.02 3.75 -3.71
C ILE A 28 5.16 5.00 -3.87
N GLY A 29 3.86 4.82 -3.85
CA GLY A 29 2.90 5.92 -3.74
C GLY A 29 2.53 6.13 -2.28
N VAL A 30 2.56 7.39 -1.85
CA VAL A 30 2.12 7.83 -0.54
C VAL A 30 0.98 8.82 -0.75
N LEU A 31 -0.15 8.55 -0.10
CA LEU A 31 -1.30 9.45 -0.06
C LEU A 31 -1.63 9.71 1.41
N GLN A 32 -1.66 10.98 1.81
CA GLN A 32 -2.16 11.39 3.11
C GLN A 32 -3.41 12.22 2.92
N VAL A 33 -4.45 11.92 3.68
CA VAL A 33 -5.73 12.63 3.65
C VAL A 33 -6.12 13.09 5.04
N GLU A 34 -6.72 14.28 5.11
CA GLU A 34 -7.42 14.76 6.28
C GLU A 34 -8.92 14.56 6.10
N LEU A 35 -9.55 13.92 7.08
CA LEU A 35 -10.98 13.63 7.08
C LEU A 35 -11.68 14.32 8.25
N GLY A 36 -12.75 15.05 7.97
CA GLY A 36 -13.75 15.41 8.97
C GLY A 36 -14.69 14.23 9.24
N ILE A 37 -14.96 13.90 10.50
CA ILE A 37 -15.81 12.78 10.91
C ILE A 37 -17.18 13.28 11.33
N ASP A 38 -18.20 12.93 10.55
CA ASP A 38 -19.55 13.46 10.72
C ASP A 38 -20.19 12.97 12.02
N GLY A 39 -20.60 13.90 12.87
CA GLY A 39 -21.38 13.59 14.08
C GLY A 39 -20.63 12.83 15.18
N ALA A 40 -19.31 12.68 15.09
CA ALA A 40 -18.51 12.08 16.15
C ALA A 40 -18.53 12.97 17.40
N ARG A 41 -18.83 12.35 18.55
CA ARG A 41 -18.82 13.00 19.88
C ARG A 41 -17.85 12.34 20.85
N SER A 42 -17.14 11.32 20.39
CA SER A 42 -16.18 10.56 21.18
C SER A 42 -15.12 9.91 20.29
N LEU A 43 -13.96 9.59 20.85
CA LEU A 43 -12.91 8.82 20.13
C LEU A 43 -13.41 7.45 19.66
N LYS A 44 -14.40 6.87 20.34
CA LYS A 44 -15.01 5.59 19.94
C LYS A 44 -15.79 5.74 18.63
N ASP A 45 -16.51 6.85 18.45
CA ASP A 45 -17.26 7.13 17.22
C ASP A 45 -16.31 7.25 16.04
N LYS A 46 -15.23 8.04 16.19
CA LYS A 46 -14.16 8.14 15.19
C LYS A 46 -13.59 6.77 14.83
N ARG A 47 -13.20 5.98 15.84
CA ARG A 47 -12.60 4.65 15.62
C ARG A 47 -13.50 3.73 14.79
N ARG A 48 -14.82 3.82 14.94
CA ARG A 48 -15.77 3.04 14.14
C ARG A 48 -15.72 3.43 12.66
N VAL A 49 -15.72 4.73 12.36
CA VAL A 49 -15.64 5.26 11.00
C VAL A 49 -14.29 4.92 10.37
N VAL A 50 -13.19 5.25 11.07
CA VAL A 50 -11.81 5.07 10.61
C VAL A 50 -11.48 3.58 10.38
N SER A 51 -11.90 2.68 11.26
CA SER A 51 -11.68 1.24 11.07
C SER A 51 -12.43 0.72 9.84
N SER A 52 -13.67 1.16 9.61
CA SER A 52 -14.43 0.74 8.43
C SER A 52 -13.80 1.26 7.14
N LEU A 53 -13.32 2.50 7.15
CA LEU A 53 -12.60 3.10 6.02
C LEU A 53 -11.32 2.33 5.70
N LYS A 54 -10.45 2.11 6.69
CA LYS A 54 -9.21 1.34 6.54
C LYS A 54 -9.46 -0.05 5.95
N ASP A 55 -10.41 -0.78 6.52
CA ASP A 55 -10.78 -2.12 6.07
C ASP A 55 -11.23 -2.15 4.61
N ARG A 56 -12.08 -1.19 4.21
CA ARG A 56 -12.55 -1.09 2.82
C ARG A 56 -11.40 -0.78 1.87
N LEU A 57 -10.59 0.22 2.19
CA LEU A 57 -9.49 0.63 1.33
C LEU A 57 -8.45 -0.48 1.16
N HIS A 58 -8.07 -1.15 2.26
CA HIS A 58 -7.14 -2.26 2.23
C HIS A 58 -7.65 -3.41 1.35
N ARG A 59 -8.91 -3.85 1.55
CA ARG A 59 -9.50 -4.97 0.80
C ARG A 59 -9.67 -4.69 -0.69
N HIS A 60 -10.03 -3.46 -1.07
CA HIS A 60 -10.34 -3.12 -2.46
C HIS A 60 -9.12 -2.70 -3.29
N HIS A 61 -8.09 -2.16 -2.64
CA HIS A 61 -6.94 -1.56 -3.36
C HIS A 61 -5.59 -2.20 -3.03
N GLN A 62 -5.54 -3.16 -2.10
CA GLN A 62 -4.29 -3.83 -1.68
C GLN A 62 -3.22 -2.83 -1.19
N VAL A 63 -3.68 -1.79 -0.48
CA VAL A 63 -2.84 -0.72 0.07
C VAL A 63 -2.68 -0.86 1.58
N SER A 64 -1.56 -0.39 2.11
CA SER A 64 -1.39 -0.20 3.55
C SER A 64 -2.11 1.07 3.98
N VAL A 65 -2.83 1.04 5.10
CA VAL A 65 -3.62 2.18 5.60
C VAL A 65 -3.52 2.31 7.11
N ALA A 66 -3.21 3.51 7.61
CA ALA A 66 -3.12 3.81 9.02
C ALA A 66 -3.67 5.22 9.36
N GLU A 67 -4.18 5.40 10.57
CA GLU A 67 -4.37 6.74 11.14
C GLU A 67 -3.01 7.21 11.66
N VAL A 68 -2.52 8.33 11.15
CA VAL A 68 -1.14 8.82 11.38
C VAL A 68 -1.10 10.16 12.11
N GLY A 69 -2.26 10.76 12.42
CA GLY A 69 -2.33 12.02 13.15
C GLY A 69 -3.74 12.36 13.62
N SER A 70 -3.84 13.40 14.45
CA SER A 70 -5.08 13.86 15.09
C SER A 70 -5.78 12.82 15.97
N GLN A 71 -5.03 11.95 16.64
CA GLN A 71 -5.59 10.82 17.39
C GLN A 71 -6.50 11.24 18.56
N ASP A 72 -6.25 12.40 19.17
CA ASP A 72 -7.01 12.94 20.30
C ASP A 72 -8.22 13.80 19.88
N ASP A 73 -8.35 14.16 18.60
CA ASP A 73 -9.53 14.83 18.06
C ASP A 73 -10.55 13.80 17.57
N CYS A 74 -11.78 13.84 18.07
CA CYS A 74 -12.82 12.92 17.62
C CYS A 74 -13.47 13.30 16.28
N GLN A 75 -13.32 14.53 15.83
CA GLN A 75 -13.92 15.07 14.61
C GLN A 75 -12.95 15.12 13.44
N VAL A 76 -11.65 14.88 13.66
CA VAL A 76 -10.63 14.87 12.62
C VAL A 76 -9.85 13.57 12.64
N ALA A 77 -9.55 13.02 11.46
CA ALA A 77 -8.64 11.90 11.29
C ALA A 77 -7.65 12.17 10.17
N ILE A 78 -6.35 12.01 10.44
CA ILE A 78 -5.32 12.06 9.38
C ILE A 78 -4.97 10.62 9.02
N ILE A 79 -5.23 10.22 7.78
CA ILE A 79 -5.03 8.85 7.29
C ILE A 79 -3.86 8.83 6.29
N GLY A 80 -2.88 7.98 6.56
CA GLY A 80 -1.80 7.66 5.64
C GLY A 80 -2.08 6.37 4.87
N ILE A 81 -1.84 6.40 3.57
CA ILE A 81 -2.08 5.30 2.61
C ILE A 81 -0.80 5.09 1.81
N VAL A 82 -0.36 3.84 1.70
CA VAL A 82 0.87 3.48 0.96
C VAL A 82 0.62 2.32 0.01
N LEU A 83 1.12 2.46 -1.22
CA LEU A 83 1.07 1.46 -2.29
C LEU A 83 2.46 1.23 -2.87
N ALA A 84 2.88 -0.03 -2.99
CA ALA A 84 4.02 -0.41 -3.82
C ALA A 84 3.56 -0.82 -5.21
N SER A 85 4.27 -0.39 -6.26
CA SER A 85 3.96 -0.66 -7.66
C SER A 85 5.26 -0.84 -8.46
N SER A 86 5.18 -1.49 -9.62
CA SER A 86 6.27 -1.56 -10.60
C SER A 86 6.25 -0.42 -11.63
N ASP A 87 5.16 0.36 -11.67
CA ASP A 87 4.94 1.45 -12.63
C ASP A 87 4.30 2.67 -11.96
N VAL A 88 4.73 3.86 -12.37
CA VAL A 88 4.27 5.15 -11.82
C VAL A 88 2.82 5.42 -12.22
N SER A 89 2.45 5.15 -13.48
CA SER A 89 1.10 5.42 -14.00
C SER A 89 0.07 4.54 -13.31
N HIS A 90 0.40 3.26 -13.10
CA HIS A 90 -0.44 2.36 -12.32
C HIS A 90 -0.60 2.85 -10.87
N CYS A 91 0.50 3.27 -10.24
CA CYS A 91 0.49 3.79 -8.87
C CYS A 91 -0.44 5.00 -8.73
N GLN A 92 -0.25 6.03 -9.56
CA GLN A 92 -1.09 7.23 -9.60
C GLN A 92 -2.56 6.88 -9.83
N SER A 93 -2.84 6.00 -10.81
CA SER A 93 -4.19 5.57 -11.12
C SER A 93 -4.90 4.87 -9.95
N VAL A 94 -4.16 4.09 -9.13
CA VAL A 94 -4.73 3.48 -7.91
C VAL A 94 -5.00 4.55 -6.84
N LEU A 95 -4.07 5.48 -6.61
CA LEU A 95 -4.25 6.56 -5.62
C LEU A 95 -5.45 7.46 -5.99
N ASP A 96 -5.63 7.80 -7.27
CA ASP A 96 -6.77 8.57 -7.74
C ASP A 96 -8.11 7.85 -7.49
N ARG A 97 -8.15 6.54 -7.76
CA ARG A 97 -9.34 5.73 -7.46
C ARG A 97 -9.66 5.69 -5.96
N ILE A 98 -8.63 5.64 -5.12
CA ILE A 98 -8.78 5.70 -3.66
C ILE A 98 -9.36 7.06 -3.24
N LEU A 99 -8.86 8.16 -3.78
CA LEU A 99 -9.37 9.50 -3.49
C LEU A 99 -10.84 9.66 -3.88
N VAL A 100 -11.22 9.22 -5.09
CA VAL A 100 -12.62 9.19 -5.51
C VAL A 100 -13.45 8.36 -4.53
N ARG A 101 -12.94 7.18 -4.16
CA ARG A 101 -13.63 6.29 -3.23
C ARG A 101 -13.84 6.92 -1.86
N ILE A 102 -12.86 7.65 -1.33
CA ILE A 102 -12.95 8.36 -0.05
C ILE A 102 -14.02 9.46 -0.11
N ARG A 103 -14.06 10.23 -1.19
CA ARG A 103 -15.06 11.31 -1.39
C ARG A 103 -16.50 10.77 -1.43
N ASP A 104 -16.69 9.54 -1.87
CA ASP A 104 -18.01 8.88 -1.92
C ASP A 104 -18.43 8.22 -0.59
N LEU A 105 -17.55 8.16 0.41
CA LEU A 105 -17.88 7.54 1.69
C LEU A 105 -18.88 8.41 2.47
N ARG A 106 -19.72 7.73 3.26
CA ARG A 106 -20.64 8.38 4.20
C ARG A 106 -20.03 8.35 5.61
N GLY A 107 -20.30 9.39 6.39
CA GLY A 107 -19.83 9.50 7.77
C GLY A 107 -18.45 10.15 7.91
N CYS A 108 -17.86 10.59 6.80
CA CYS A 108 -16.71 11.46 6.79
C CYS A 108 -16.68 12.32 5.52
N ALA A 109 -16.07 13.49 5.62
CA ALA A 109 -15.80 14.39 4.50
C ALA A 109 -14.28 14.52 4.30
N LEU A 110 -13.83 14.62 3.05
CA LEU A 110 -12.43 14.90 2.73
C LEU A 110 -12.16 16.41 2.85
N ASN A 111 -11.26 16.79 3.75
CA ASN A 111 -10.87 18.18 3.97
C ASN A 111 -9.64 18.57 3.14
N ASP A 112 -8.60 17.74 3.19
CA ASP A 112 -7.33 17.99 2.50
C ASP A 112 -6.66 16.68 2.06
N GLN A 113 -5.72 16.78 1.12
CA GLN A 113 -4.95 15.65 0.60
C GLN A 113 -3.58 16.07 0.08
N THR A 114 -2.58 15.21 0.28
CA THR A 114 -1.27 15.31 -0.37
C THR A 114 -0.86 13.95 -0.95
N THR A 115 -0.12 13.97 -2.05
CA THR A 115 0.34 12.77 -2.75
C THR A 115 1.81 12.90 -3.11
N GLU A 116 2.57 11.85 -2.83
CA GLU A 116 3.99 11.75 -3.14
C GLU A 116 4.27 10.41 -3.83
N ILE A 117 5.17 10.43 -4.81
CA ILE A 117 5.64 9.24 -5.52
C ILE A 117 7.16 9.13 -5.33
N LEU A 118 7.59 8.05 -4.70
CA LEU A 118 8.99 7.71 -4.50
C LEU A 118 9.38 6.61 -5.49
N THR A 119 10.53 6.74 -6.16
CA THR A 119 11.03 5.71 -7.07
C THR A 119 12.35 5.15 -6.55
N GLY A 120 12.40 3.85 -6.28
CA GLY A 120 13.60 3.11 -5.91
C GLY A 120 14.39 2.71 -7.16
N ARG A 121 15.63 3.19 -7.25
CA ARG A 121 16.67 2.78 -8.20
C ARG A 121 18.02 2.54 -7.51
#